data_AF-A0AAJ2W5S5-F1
#
_entry.id   AF-A0AAJ2W5S5-F1
#
_cell.length_a   1.000
_cell.length_b   1.000
_cell.length_c   1.000
_cell.angle_alpha   90.00
_cell.angle_beta   90.00
_cell.angle_gamma   90.00
#
_symmetry.space_group_name_H-M   'P 1'
#
loop_
_entity.id
_entity.type
_entity.pdbx_description
1 polymer ?
#
loop_
_entity_poly.entity_id
_entity_poly.type
_entity_poly.pdbx_seq_one_letter_code
_entity_poly.pdbx_strand_id
1 'polypeptide(L)'
;MNDFDVEVKTWLPSSHYKRLYGVAQATNTEVSSLVRELVRRQLESAPHVRIVRVSSGLTTEVEARLRELHAQGLSDVAIGAQLDISNKTVGLYRNQLGLAKTSKQGRPKKQSNTLPRDNREQATEGDSHE
;
A
#
# COMPACT_ATOMS: atom_id res chain seq x y z
N MET A 1 -5.41 34.82 -20.13
CA MET A 1 -4.75 33.82 -19.26
C MET A 1 -5.82 33.36 -18.30
N ASN A 2 -6.30 32.12 -18.39
CA ASN A 2 -7.37 31.66 -17.51
C ASN A 2 -6.78 31.43 -16.11
N ASP A 3 -7.51 31.81 -15.07
CA ASP A 3 -7.07 31.80 -13.66
C ASP A 3 -6.68 30.40 -13.10
N PHE A 4 -6.76 29.34 -13.91
CA PHE A 4 -6.49 27.97 -13.51
C PHE A 4 -5.33 27.31 -14.28
N ASP A 5 -4.54 28.08 -15.03
CA ASP A 5 -3.37 27.54 -15.72
C ASP A 5 -2.23 27.28 -14.72
N VAL A 6 -1.99 25.99 -14.43
CA VAL A 6 -0.82 25.55 -13.66
C VAL A 6 0.39 25.51 -14.60
N GLU A 7 1.50 26.15 -14.22
CA GLU A 7 2.75 26.03 -14.96
C GLU A 7 3.30 24.60 -14.82
N VAL A 8 3.45 23.90 -15.94
CA VAL A 8 4.03 22.55 -15.98
C VAL A 8 5.31 22.57 -16.78
N LYS A 9 6.43 22.25 -16.12
CA LYS A 9 7.71 22.00 -16.81
C LYS A 9 7.69 20.59 -17.36
N THR A 10 7.77 20.46 -18.67
CA THR A 10 7.84 19.16 -19.36
C THR A 10 9.15 19.02 -20.08
N TRP A 11 9.72 17.82 -20.07
CA TRP A 11 10.88 17.49 -20.87
C TRP A 11 10.42 16.85 -22.17
N LEU A 12 10.74 17.48 -23.30
CA LEU A 12 10.44 16.96 -24.63
C LEU A 12 11.75 16.67 -25.37
N PRO A 13 11.89 15.49 -26.01
CA PRO A 13 12.97 15.24 -26.94
C PRO A 13 13.02 16.31 -28.05
N SER A 14 14.23 16.72 -28.45
CA SER A 14 14.43 17.78 -29.44
C SER A 14 13.72 17.49 -30.78
N SER A 15 13.67 16.23 -31.20
CA SER A 15 12.95 15.80 -32.40
C SER A 15 11.44 16.07 -32.32
N HIS A 16 10.84 15.83 -31.15
CA HIS A 16 9.41 16.07 -30.92
C HIS A 16 9.11 17.57 -30.86
N TYR A 17 9.97 18.35 -30.20
CA TYR A 17 9.84 19.80 -30.17
C TYR A 17 9.90 20.40 -31.58
N LYS A 18 10.87 19.98 -32.42
CA LYS A 18 10.99 20.47 -33.81
C LYS A 18 9.72 20.20 -34.63
N ARG A 19 9.12 19.02 -34.48
CA ARG A 19 7.86 18.68 -35.16
C ARG A 19 6.72 19.57 -34.69
N LEU A 20 6.54 19.71 -33.38
CA LEU A 20 5.50 20.57 -32.80
C LEU A 20 5.69 22.03 -33.19
N TYR A 21 6.93 22.51 -33.23
CA TYR A 21 7.28 23.87 -33.65
C TYR A 21 6.93 24.12 -35.12
N GLY A 22 7.23 23.17 -36.01
CA GLY A 22 6.85 23.27 -37.42
C GLY A 22 5.33 23.36 -37.62
N VAL A 23 4.57 22.54 -36.88
CA VAL A 23 3.10 22.59 -36.89
C VAL A 23 2.60 23.93 -36.34
N ALA A 24 3.14 24.39 -35.21
CA ALA A 24 2.77 25.65 -34.58
C ALA A 24 2.95 26.85 -35.53
N GLN A 25 4.06 26.88 -36.28
CA GLN A 25 4.31 27.90 -37.31
C GLN A 25 3.29 27.83 -38.46
N ALA A 26 2.99 26.62 -38.95
CA ALA A 26 2.03 26.43 -40.03
C ALA A 26 0.60 26.84 -39.64
N THR A 27 0.24 26.68 -38.36
CA THR A 27 -1.10 27.00 -37.84
C THR A 27 -1.18 28.38 -37.18
N ASN A 28 -0.09 29.14 -37.14
CA ASN A 28 0.03 30.41 -36.39
C ASN A 28 -0.42 30.27 -34.92
N THR A 29 0.03 29.20 -34.25
CA THR A 29 -0.27 28.93 -32.83
C THR A 29 1.01 28.83 -32.03
N GLU A 30 0.89 28.77 -30.71
CA GLU A 30 2.00 28.42 -29.83
C GLU A 30 2.15 26.90 -29.66
N VAL A 31 3.39 26.44 -29.44
CA VAL A 31 3.69 25.03 -29.11
C VAL A 31 2.99 24.60 -27.82
N SER A 32 2.90 25.50 -26.84
CA SER A 32 2.19 25.30 -25.57
C SER A 32 0.73 24.89 -25.79
N SER A 33 0.04 25.54 -26.74
CA SER A 33 -1.35 25.29 -27.08
C SER A 33 -1.54 23.92 -27.73
N LEU A 34 -0.63 23.53 -28.62
CA LEU A 34 -0.65 22.20 -29.24
C LEU A 34 -0.41 21.08 -28.21
N VAL A 35 0.53 21.28 -27.29
CA VAL A 35 0.81 20.31 -26.21
C VAL A 35 -0.42 20.16 -25.31
N ARG A 36 -1.05 21.27 -24.91
CA ARG A 36 -2.28 21.25 -24.10
C ARG A 36 -3.41 20.48 -24.80
N GLU A 37 -3.61 20.74 -26.08
CA GLU A 37 -4.65 20.08 -26.86
C GLU A 37 -4.37 18.58 -27.05
N LEU A 38 -3.11 18.20 -27.30
CA LEU A 38 -2.71 16.80 -27.41
C LEU A 38 -2.94 16.05 -26.10
N VAL A 39 -2.58 16.64 -24.98
CA VAL A 39 -2.82 16.07 -23.64
C VAL A 39 -4.32 15.94 -23.37
N ARG A 40 -5.12 16.97 -23.72
CA ARG A 40 -6.59 16.92 -23.58
C ARG A 40 -7.18 15.74 -24.34
N ARG A 41 -6.84 15.58 -25.62
CA ARG A 41 -7.32 14.46 -26.46
C ARG A 41 -6.90 13.10 -25.92
N GLN A 42 -5.67 13.00 -25.43
CA GLN A 42 -5.17 11.76 -24.84
C GLN A 42 -5.92 11.40 -23.56
N LEU A 43 -6.28 12.40 -22.74
CA LEU A 43 -7.08 12.20 -21.53
C LEU A 43 -8.54 11.85 -21.84
N GLU A 44 -9.13 12.44 -22.88
CA GLU A 44 -10.48 12.10 -23.35
C GLU A 44 -10.56 10.68 -23.93
N SER A 45 -9.50 10.24 -24.61
CA SER A 45 -9.38 8.88 -25.17
C SER A 45 -8.95 7.83 -24.13
N ALA A 46 -8.42 8.23 -22.98
CA ALA A 46 -8.00 7.28 -21.96
C ALA A 46 -9.23 6.75 -21.20
N PRO A 47 -9.35 5.42 -20.95
CA PRO A 47 -10.34 4.93 -20.03
C PRO A 47 -10.10 5.65 -18.70
N HIS A 48 -11.11 6.34 -18.18
CA HIS A 48 -11.01 7.04 -16.92
C HIS A 48 -10.46 6.07 -15.87
N VAL A 49 -9.21 6.26 -15.48
CA VAL A 49 -8.64 5.61 -14.31
C VAL A 49 -9.33 6.27 -13.13
N ARG A 50 -10.55 5.82 -12.84
CA ARG A 50 -11.19 6.10 -11.56
C ARG A 50 -10.28 5.45 -10.53
N ILE A 51 -9.41 6.25 -9.94
CA ILE A 51 -8.85 5.94 -8.64
C ILE A 51 -10.03 6.02 -7.69
N VAL A 52 -10.84 4.96 -7.66
CA VAL A 52 -11.81 4.75 -6.62
C VAL A 52 -10.95 4.57 -5.38
N ARG A 53 -10.80 5.64 -4.60
CA ARG A 53 -10.46 5.48 -3.19
C ARG A 53 -11.61 4.68 -2.62
N VAL A 54 -11.47 3.35 -2.63
CA VAL A 54 -12.36 2.50 -1.85
C VAL A 54 -12.06 2.91 -0.43
N SER A 55 -12.92 3.77 0.12
CA SER A 55 -12.92 4.04 1.55
C SER A 55 -12.87 2.68 2.21
N SER A 56 -11.86 2.46 3.04
CA SER A 56 -11.59 1.21 3.76
C SER A 56 -12.66 0.91 4.83
N GLY A 57 -13.92 1.19 4.51
CA GLY A 57 -15.09 0.82 5.28
C GLY A 57 -15.35 -0.67 5.09
N LEU A 58 -15.72 -1.31 6.19
CA LEU A 58 -16.28 -2.64 6.19
C LEU A 58 -17.51 -2.65 5.28
N THR A 59 -17.46 -3.39 4.16
CA THR A 59 -18.66 -3.60 3.34
C THR A 59 -19.59 -4.59 4.03
N THR A 60 -20.89 -4.48 3.80
CA THR A 60 -21.91 -5.37 4.40
C THR A 60 -21.66 -6.84 4.08
N GLU A 61 -21.11 -7.12 2.89
CA GLU A 61 -20.74 -8.48 2.46
C GLU A 61 -19.55 -9.03 3.25
N VAL A 62 -18.49 -8.23 3.44
CA VAL A 62 -17.33 -8.62 4.25
C VAL A 62 -17.74 -8.80 5.72
N GLU A 63 -18.65 -7.97 6.24
CA GLU A 63 -19.22 -8.13 7.57
C GLU A 63 -19.94 -9.47 7.75
N ALA A 64 -20.84 -9.80 6.81
CA ALA A 64 -21.60 -11.05 6.87
C ALA A 64 -20.66 -12.27 6.83
N ARG A 65 -19.68 -12.24 5.92
CA ARG A 65 -18.72 -13.34 5.79
C ARG A 65 -17.79 -13.46 7.00
N LEU A 66 -17.38 -12.35 7.60
CA LEU A 66 -16.58 -12.37 8.83
C LEU A 66 -17.35 -13.01 9.99
N ARG A 67 -18.65 -12.70 10.16
CA ARG A 67 -19.50 -13.35 11.19
C ARG A 67 -19.62 -14.85 10.98
N GLU A 68 -19.85 -15.29 9.75
CA GLU A 68 -19.98 -16.71 9.41
C GLU A 68 -18.69 -17.48 9.73
N LEU A 69 -17.53 -16.97 9.29
CA LEU A 69 -16.24 -17.61 9.54
C LEU A 69 -15.84 -17.58 11.01
N HIS A 70 -16.19 -16.51 11.72
CA HIS A 70 -15.98 -16.43 13.18
C HIS A 70 -16.87 -17.43 13.92
N ALA A 71 -18.13 -17.61 13.51
CA ALA A 71 -19.04 -18.61 14.07
C ALA A 71 -18.56 -20.06 13.84
N GLN A 72 -17.83 -20.31 12.75
CA GLN A 72 -17.13 -21.58 12.50
C GLN A 72 -15.87 -21.77 13.38
N GLY A 73 -15.53 -20.79 14.23
CA GLY A 73 -14.39 -20.84 15.13
C GLY A 73 -13.05 -20.55 14.47
N LEU A 74 -13.02 -20.00 13.25
CA LEU A 74 -11.77 -19.67 12.60
C LEU A 74 -11.03 -18.56 13.36
N SER A 75 -9.70 -18.62 13.33
CA SER A 75 -8.85 -17.54 13.85
C SER A 75 -8.77 -16.37 12.86
N ASP A 76 -8.50 -15.16 13.35
CA ASP A 76 -8.32 -13.96 12.53
C ASP A 76 -7.33 -14.16 11.35
N VAL A 77 -6.33 -15.04 11.52
CA VAL A 77 -5.36 -15.39 10.46
C VAL A 77 -6.00 -16.21 9.35
N ALA A 78 -6.80 -17.21 9.70
CA ALA A 78 -7.49 -18.06 8.75
C ALA A 78 -8.62 -17.29 8.03
N ILE A 79 -9.32 -16.43 8.77
CA ILE A 79 -10.33 -15.51 8.20
C ILE A 79 -9.67 -14.58 7.18
N GLY A 80 -8.51 -13.99 7.52
CA GLY A 80 -7.78 -13.10 6.62
C GLY A 80 -7.33 -13.79 5.33
N ALA A 81 -6.87 -15.04 5.43
CA ALA A 81 -6.50 -15.84 4.26
C ALA A 81 -7.70 -16.15 3.34
N GLN A 82 -8.90 -16.36 3.90
CA GLN A 82 -10.10 -16.63 3.09
C GLN A 82 -10.70 -15.37 2.45
N LEU A 83 -10.58 -14.22 3.11
CA LEU A 83 -11.14 -12.95 2.66
C LEU A 83 -10.13 -12.09 1.89
N ASP A 84 -8.90 -12.57 1.70
CA ASP A 84 -7.77 -11.84 1.11
C ASP A 84 -7.53 -10.47 1.78
N ILE A 85 -7.64 -10.43 3.11
CA ILE A 85 -7.41 -9.23 3.92
C ILE A 85 -6.41 -9.50 5.04
N SER A 86 -5.68 -8.46 5.43
CA SER A 86 -4.71 -8.60 6.51
C SER A 86 -5.38 -9.02 7.82
N ASN A 87 -4.72 -9.85 8.62
CA ASN A 87 -5.18 -10.23 9.95
C ASN A 87 -5.43 -9.03 10.87
N LYS A 88 -4.70 -7.92 10.68
CA LYS A 88 -4.91 -6.65 11.38
C LYS A 88 -6.25 -6.02 10.99
N THR A 89 -6.58 -6.04 9.70
CA THR A 89 -7.87 -5.57 9.17
C THR A 89 -9.01 -6.41 9.72
N VAL A 90 -8.89 -7.74 9.74
CA VAL A 90 -9.86 -8.65 10.36
C VAL A 90 -10.08 -8.31 11.83
N GLY A 91 -9.00 -8.08 12.59
CA GLY A 91 -9.09 -7.71 14.00
C GLY A 91 -9.83 -6.39 14.24
N LEU A 92 -9.63 -5.40 13.36
CA LEU A 92 -10.37 -4.12 13.40
C LEU A 92 -11.86 -4.35 13.13
N TYR A 93 -12.20 -5.10 12.07
CA TYR A 93 -13.59 -5.41 11.74
C TYR A 93 -14.28 -6.25 12.81
N ARG A 94 -13.59 -7.26 13.36
CA ARG A 94 -14.07 -8.06 14.50
C ARG A 94 -14.42 -7.18 15.69
N ASN A 95 -13.56 -6.21 16.03
CA ASN A 95 -13.81 -5.27 17.12
C ASN A 95 -14.98 -4.32 16.82
N GLN A 96 -15.12 -3.82 15.58
CA GLN A 96 -16.26 -3.01 15.16
C GLN A 96 -17.59 -3.77 15.26
N LEU A 97 -17.57 -5.08 15.02
CA LEU A 97 -18.73 -5.97 15.12
C LEU A 97 -18.98 -6.50 16.54
N GLY A 98 -18.17 -6.12 17.53
CA GLY A 98 -18.31 -6.57 18.91
C GLY A 98 -18.04 -8.07 19.14
N LEU A 99 -17.38 -8.75 18.18
CA LEU A 99 -17.10 -10.18 18.27
C LEU A 99 -15.92 -10.45 19.20
N ALA A 100 -16.04 -11.43 20.09
CA ALA A 100 -14.95 -11.81 20.99
C ALA A 100 -13.75 -12.36 20.21
N LYS A 101 -12.54 -12.12 20.72
CA LYS A 101 -11.34 -12.72 20.15
C LYS A 101 -11.42 -14.23 20.36
N THR A 102 -11.21 -15.02 19.30
CA THR A 102 -11.08 -16.47 19.43
C THR A 102 -9.87 -16.73 20.31
N SER A 103 -10.13 -17.08 21.58
CA SER A 103 -9.07 -17.40 22.52
C SER A 103 -8.41 -18.65 21.98
N LYS A 104 -7.09 -18.58 21.79
CA LYS A 104 -6.32 -19.72 21.28
C LYS A 104 -6.54 -20.89 22.22
N GLN A 105 -7.32 -21.89 21.82
CA GLN A 105 -7.12 -23.25 22.29
C GLN A 105 -5.68 -23.60 21.89
N GLY A 106 -4.76 -23.58 22.86
CA GLY A 106 -3.38 -24.03 22.69
C GLY A 106 -2.43 -23.05 22.00
N ARG A 107 -2.23 -21.83 22.54
CA ARG A 107 -0.89 -21.22 22.36
C ARG A 107 0.07 -22.00 23.27
N PRO A 108 0.97 -22.85 22.77
CA PRO A 108 2.01 -23.42 23.63
C PRO A 108 2.76 -22.23 24.25
N LYS A 109 2.83 -22.20 25.59
CA LYS A 109 3.66 -21.22 26.29
C LYS A 109 5.05 -21.36 25.68
N LYS A 110 5.55 -20.28 25.07
CA LYS A 110 6.92 -20.23 24.57
C LYS A 110 7.78 -20.54 25.80
N GLN A 111 8.36 -21.74 25.87
CA GLN A 111 9.31 -22.06 26.93
C GLN A 111 10.41 -21.01 26.79
N SER A 112 10.47 -20.10 27.75
CA SER A 112 11.50 -19.08 27.81
C SER A 112 12.80 -19.81 28.06
N ASN A 113 13.53 -20.12 26.99
CA ASN A 113 14.88 -20.68 27.08
C ASN A 113 15.87 -19.57 27.44
N THR A 114 15.56 -18.82 28.50
CA THR A 114 16.46 -17.82 29.06
C THR A 114 17.47 -18.61 29.88
N LEU A 115 18.63 -18.89 29.29
CA LEU A 115 19.76 -19.42 30.03
C LEU A 115 20.12 -18.44 31.17
N PRO A 116 20.42 -18.92 32.38
CA PRO A 116 20.94 -18.08 33.46
C PRO A 116 22.20 -17.36 32.99
N ARG A 117 22.27 -16.05 33.25
CA ARG A 117 23.34 -15.15 32.81
C ARG A 117 24.57 -15.19 33.74
N ASP A 118 24.73 -16.27 34.49
CA ASP A 118 25.78 -16.44 35.48
C ASP A 118 26.77 -17.49 34.97
N ASN A 119 27.84 -17.05 34.30
CA ASN A 119 29.15 -17.72 34.14
C ASN A 119 30.02 -16.97 33.11
N ARG A 120 30.38 -15.71 33.40
CA ARG A 120 31.34 -14.94 32.58
C ARG A 120 32.46 -14.29 33.40
N GLU A 121 32.87 -14.93 34.47
CA GLU A 121 34.04 -14.49 35.24
C GLU A 121 34.91 -15.71 35.53
N GLN A 122 36.24 -15.54 35.40
CA GLN A 122 37.33 -16.50 35.65
C GLN A 122 37.80 -17.34 34.45
N ALA A 123 38.65 -16.74 33.60
CA ALA A 123 39.80 -17.42 32.98
C ALA A 123 40.69 -16.42 32.22
N THR A 124 41.44 -15.58 32.94
CA THR A 124 42.66 -14.95 32.39
C THR A 124 43.67 -14.73 33.52
N GLU A 125 44.19 -15.80 34.12
CA GLU A 125 45.43 -15.73 34.87
C GLU A 125 46.33 -16.89 34.45
N GLY A 126 47.56 -16.56 34.06
CA GLY A 126 48.68 -17.49 34.02
C GLY A 126 48.97 -18.13 32.67
N ASP A 127 49.69 -17.44 31.80
CA ASP A 127 50.72 -18.11 31.02
C ASP A 127 51.99 -17.26 31.03
N SER A 128 52.88 -17.64 31.96
CA SER A 128 54.23 -17.12 32.14
C SER A 128 55.19 -18.25 31.78
N HIS A 129 55.83 -18.15 30.62
CA HIS A 129 57.09 -18.84 30.30
C HIS A 129 58.01 -17.77 29.69
N GLU A 130 58.98 -17.31 30.48
CA GLU A 130 60.39 -17.75 30.47
C GLU A 130 61.17 -17.22 29.27
#